data_AF-A0A163YCN2-F1
#
_entry.id   AF-A0A163YCN2-F1
#
_cell.length_a   1.000
_cell.length_b   1.000
_cell.length_c   1.000
_cell.angle_alpha   90.00
_cell.angle_beta   90.00
_cell.angle_gamma   90.00
#
_symmetry.space_group_name_H-M   'P 1'
#
loop_
_entity.id
_entity.type
_entity.pdbx_description
1 polymer ?
#
loop_
_entity_poly.entity_id
_entity_poly.type
_entity_poly.pdbx_seq_one_letter_code
_entity_poly.pdbx_strand_id
1 'polypeptide(L)'
;MKDMQLLHQGKVYQGRVSYEGSDLMEVSCTEPSSFTGGESVICFDFQKRVQMRVLQVSKSKLILVPADSEIFNIQARPDAVLDDMYRDENLAFPSFKLNTYGTLIDDFRTMAVRFCRISRLGFGFEINDFSVKMNHVYDTMIMCDEETIHPKVVVRYAHIQEKTIRYGAEIYSISAKDLNKLRFYIVTQQFMAQ
;
A
#
# COMPACT_ATOMS: atom_id res chain seq x y z
N MET A 1 6.68 3.19 -27.48
CA MET A 1 7.48 3.39 -26.24
C MET A 1 8.12 4.76 -26.33
N LYS A 2 8.08 5.55 -25.25
CA LYS A 2 8.65 6.90 -25.22
C LYS A 2 10.01 6.86 -24.52
N ASP A 3 11.02 7.52 -25.08
CA ASP A 3 12.30 7.66 -24.41
C ASP A 3 12.17 8.67 -23.26
N MET A 4 12.84 8.41 -22.14
CA MET A 4 12.82 9.27 -20.96
C MET A 4 14.13 9.14 -20.19
N GLN A 5 14.56 10.25 -19.58
CA GLN A 5 15.74 10.26 -18.71
C GLN A 5 15.31 10.19 -17.25
N LEU A 6 16.08 9.44 -16.46
CA LEU A 6 15.87 9.29 -15.02
C LEU A 6 17.08 9.91 -14.30
N LEU A 7 16.86 10.96 -13.53
CA LEU A 7 17.88 11.54 -12.65
C LEU A 7 17.72 10.98 -11.24
N HIS A 8 18.75 10.29 -10.76
CA HIS A 8 18.80 9.63 -9.46
C HIS A 8 20.18 9.83 -8.83
N GLN A 9 20.24 10.33 -7.60
CA GLN A 9 21.50 10.61 -6.87
C GLN A 9 22.59 11.33 -7.70
N GLY A 10 22.17 12.28 -8.55
CA GLY A 10 23.08 13.05 -9.40
C GLY A 10 23.54 12.35 -10.69
N LYS A 11 23.12 11.10 -10.95
CA LYS A 11 23.38 10.37 -12.18
C LYS A 11 22.15 10.33 -13.08
N VAL A 12 22.39 10.37 -14.40
CA VAL A 12 21.33 10.29 -15.42
C VAL A 12 21.35 8.91 -16.06
N TYR A 13 20.20 8.25 -16.04
CA TYR A 13 19.99 6.94 -16.63
C TYR A 13 19.04 7.06 -17.82
N GLN A 14 19.30 6.28 -18.86
CA GLN A 14 18.42 6.20 -20.03
C GLN A 14 17.30 5.20 -19.77
N GLY A 15 16.06 5.64 -19.97
CA GLY A 15 14.86 4.87 -19.73
C GLY A 15 13.93 4.85 -20.94
N ARG A 16 13.09 3.82 -21.00
CA ARG A 16 11.99 3.69 -21.97
C ARG A 16 10.69 3.42 -21.25
N VAL A 17 9.73 4.31 -21.44
CA VAL A 17 8.38 4.19 -20.90
C VAL A 17 7.62 3.16 -21.70
N SER A 18 7.29 2.05 -21.05
CA SER A 18 6.41 1.01 -21.56
C SER A 18 4.95 1.30 -21.22
N TYR A 19 4.68 1.95 -20.09
CA TYR A 19 3.34 2.35 -19.67
C TYR A 19 3.38 3.68 -18.88
N GLU A 20 2.39 4.53 -19.11
CA GLU A 20 2.20 5.81 -18.42
C GLU A 20 0.71 6.02 -18.15
N GLY A 21 0.31 5.93 -16.87
CA GLY A 21 -1.03 6.25 -16.37
C GLY A 21 -0.99 7.45 -15.43
N SER A 22 -2.14 7.82 -14.84
CA SER A 22 -2.26 8.92 -13.88
C SER A 22 -1.46 8.67 -12.59
N ASP A 23 -1.46 7.42 -12.12
CA ASP A 23 -0.97 7.06 -10.78
C ASP A 23 0.30 6.18 -10.82
N LEU A 24 0.76 5.83 -12.02
CA LEU A 24 1.80 4.83 -12.27
C LEU A 24 2.56 5.14 -13.56
N MET A 25 3.85 4.83 -13.55
CA MET A 25 4.66 4.73 -14.76
C MET A 25 5.56 3.48 -14.69
N GLU A 26 5.56 2.69 -15.77
CA GLU A 26 6.49 1.58 -15.96
C GLU A 26 7.62 2.02 -16.88
N VAL A 27 8.86 1.91 -16.40
CA VAL A 27 10.06 2.35 -17.12
C VAL A 27 11.09 1.24 -17.16
N SER A 28 11.47 0.81 -18.37
CA SER A 28 12.67 0.00 -18.56
C SER A 28 13.90 0.88 -18.46
N CYS A 29 14.94 0.47 -17.72
CA CYS A 29 16.15 1.26 -17.51
C CYS A 29 17.39 0.38 -17.78
N THR A 30 18.50 0.99 -18.22
CA THR A 30 19.76 0.27 -18.48
C THR A 30 20.39 -0.33 -17.22
N GLU A 31 20.20 0.30 -16.06
CA GLU A 31 20.76 -0.15 -14.78
C GLU A 31 19.72 -0.11 -13.64
N PRO A 32 18.70 -0.99 -13.65
CA PRO A 32 17.64 -0.98 -12.64
C PRO A 32 18.14 -1.25 -11.21
N SER A 33 19.25 -1.98 -11.06
CA SER A 33 19.88 -2.27 -9.76
C SER A 33 20.47 -1.05 -9.05
N SER A 34 20.57 0.09 -9.74
CA SER A 34 21.00 1.36 -9.17
C SER A 34 19.90 2.08 -8.37
N PHE A 35 18.69 1.50 -8.31
CA PHE A 35 17.52 2.06 -7.66
C PHE A 35 17.06 1.16 -6.51
N THR A 36 16.47 1.78 -5.49
CA THR A 36 15.83 1.10 -4.36
C THR A 36 14.38 1.57 -4.21
N GLY A 37 13.51 0.67 -3.75
CA GLY A 37 12.12 1.01 -3.41
C GLY A 37 12.06 2.13 -2.36
N GLY A 38 11.19 3.11 -2.58
CA GLY A 38 11.00 4.30 -1.75
C GLY A 38 11.84 5.51 -2.16
N GLU A 39 12.83 5.36 -3.05
CA GLU A 39 13.69 6.48 -3.44
C GLU A 39 13.02 7.43 -4.45
N SER A 40 13.34 8.71 -4.34
CA SER A 40 12.85 9.72 -5.28
C SER A 40 13.67 9.73 -6.57
N VAL A 41 12.98 9.83 -7.70
CA VAL A 41 13.56 9.88 -9.05
C VAL A 41 12.90 11.00 -9.81
N ILE A 42 13.69 11.80 -10.51
CA ILE A 42 13.16 12.81 -11.41
C ILE A 42 13.13 12.19 -12.80
N CYS A 43 11.92 12.05 -13.34
CA CYS A 43 11.66 11.58 -14.69
C CYS A 43 11.51 12.79 -15.61
N PHE A 44 12.25 12.86 -16.71
CA PHE A 44 12.17 13.99 -17.61
C PHE A 44 12.44 13.64 -19.07
N ASP A 45 11.77 14.37 -19.95
CA ASP A 45 11.99 14.39 -21.40
C ASP A 45 11.99 15.86 -21.88
N PHE A 46 11.90 16.10 -23.19
CA PHE A 46 11.88 17.46 -23.74
C PHE A 46 10.62 18.27 -23.41
N GLN A 47 9.54 17.62 -22.95
CA GLN A 47 8.24 18.23 -22.68
C GLN A 47 7.94 18.35 -21.19
N LYS A 48 8.39 17.39 -20.37
CA LYS A 48 7.98 17.29 -18.96
C LYS A 48 9.14 16.94 -18.05
N ARG A 49 8.98 17.35 -16.79
CA ARG A 49 9.84 16.96 -15.66
C ARG A 49 8.93 16.67 -14.47
N VAL A 50 8.91 15.43 -14.02
CA VAL A 50 8.01 14.94 -12.97
C VAL A 50 8.82 14.26 -11.89
N GLN A 51 8.52 14.58 -10.63
CA GLN A 51 9.12 13.90 -9.49
C GLN A 51 8.30 12.66 -9.14
N MET A 52 8.95 11.50 -9.20
CA MET A 52 8.35 10.20 -8.95
C MET A 52 9.07 9.52 -7.79
N ARG A 53 8.48 8.45 -7.26
CA ARG A 53 9.10 7.58 -6.28
C ARG A 53 9.10 6.15 -6.79
N VAL A 54 10.21 5.43 -6.57
CA VAL A 54 10.34 4.03 -6.94
C VAL A 54 9.45 3.20 -6.04
N LEU A 55 8.49 2.49 -6.60
CA LEU A 55 7.66 1.54 -5.87
C LEU A 55 8.29 0.15 -5.88
N GLN A 56 8.71 -0.32 -7.06
CA GLN A 56 9.27 -1.65 -7.22
C GLN A 56 10.40 -1.63 -8.24
N VAL A 57 11.43 -2.42 -7.96
CA VAL A 57 12.56 -2.66 -8.86
C VAL A 57 12.51 -4.12 -9.32
N SER A 58 12.42 -4.31 -10.63
CA SER A 58 12.51 -5.60 -11.31
C SER A 58 13.86 -5.71 -12.03
N LYS A 59 14.21 -6.90 -12.53
CA LYS A 59 15.48 -7.13 -13.23
C LYS A 59 15.73 -6.19 -14.42
N SER A 60 14.67 -5.75 -15.09
CA SER A 60 14.75 -4.91 -16.31
C SER A 60 13.90 -3.63 -16.24
N LYS A 61 13.11 -3.45 -15.17
CA LYS A 61 12.07 -2.41 -15.11
C LYS A 61 11.96 -1.80 -13.73
N LEU A 62 11.49 -0.55 -13.71
CA LEU A 62 11.09 0.19 -12.53
C LEU A 62 9.59 0.45 -12.60
N ILE A 63 8.92 0.28 -11.48
CA ILE A 63 7.55 0.75 -11.26
C ILE A 63 7.66 2.02 -10.45
N LEU A 64 7.21 3.13 -11.03
CA LEU A 64 7.27 4.46 -10.45
C LEU A 64 5.86 4.95 -10.20
N VAL A 65 5.65 5.69 -9.12
CA VAL A 65 4.39 6.38 -8.84
C VAL A 65 4.68 7.84 -8.45
N PRO A 66 3.69 8.75 -8.52
CA PRO A 66 3.88 10.13 -8.10
C PRO A 66 4.48 10.23 -6.69
N ALA A 67 5.40 11.18 -6.48
CA ALA A 67 6.12 11.28 -5.21
C ALA A 67 5.22 11.64 -4.01
N ASP A 68 4.07 12.26 -4.29
CA ASP A 68 3.00 12.63 -3.36
C ASP A 68 1.90 11.55 -3.24
N SER A 69 2.09 10.38 -3.86
CA SER A 69 1.11 9.30 -3.83
C SER A 69 0.78 8.86 -2.41
N GLU A 70 -0.52 8.78 -2.14
CA GLU A 70 -1.09 8.37 -0.86
C GLU A 70 -0.63 6.99 -0.38
N ILE A 71 -0.20 6.15 -1.31
CA ILE A 71 0.23 4.79 -1.02
C ILE A 71 1.46 4.73 -0.10
N PHE A 72 2.31 5.75 -0.14
CA PHE A 72 3.47 5.86 0.74
C PHE A 72 3.11 6.37 2.14
N ASN A 73 1.91 6.93 2.33
CA ASN A 73 1.41 7.33 3.65
C ASN A 73 0.83 6.13 4.42
N ILE A 74 0.63 4.99 3.77
CA ILE A 74 0.30 3.72 4.43
C ILE A 74 1.56 3.23 5.16
N GLN A 75 1.49 3.13 6.48
CA GLN A 75 2.54 2.62 7.36
C GLN A 75 1.97 2.36 8.76
N ALA A 76 2.70 1.61 9.59
CA ALA A 76 2.42 1.55 11.03
C ALA A 76 2.65 2.94 11.64
N ARG A 77 1.74 3.39 12.50
CA ARG A 77 1.85 4.72 13.12
C ARG A 77 2.67 4.64 14.41
N PRO A 78 3.55 5.61 14.68
CA PRO A 78 4.21 5.71 15.98
C PRO A 78 3.16 6.02 17.07
N ASP A 79 3.31 5.42 18.24
CA ASP A 79 2.40 5.60 19.39
C ASP A 79 2.16 7.08 19.77
N ALA A 80 3.14 7.94 19.51
CA ALA A 80 3.10 9.37 19.83
C ALA A 80 2.19 10.22 18.90
N VAL A 81 1.66 9.67 17.81
CA VAL A 81 0.87 10.41 16.80
C VAL A 81 -0.64 10.14 16.92
N LEU A 82 -1.06 9.28 17.85
CA LEU A 82 -2.48 8.96 18.06
C LEU A 82 -3.29 10.17 18.55
N ASP A 83 -2.69 11.05 19.37
CA ASP A 83 -3.40 12.18 19.99
C ASP A 83 -3.77 13.32 19.02
N ASP A 84 -3.01 13.53 17.94
CA ASP A 84 -3.28 14.64 17.01
C ASP A 84 -4.29 14.32 15.90
N MET A 85 -4.60 13.03 15.66
CA MET A 85 -5.54 12.63 14.61
C MET A 85 -7.01 12.72 15.00
N TYR A 86 -7.33 12.55 16.28
CA TYR A 86 -8.69 12.70 16.79
C TYR A 86 -9.12 14.18 16.83
N ARG A 87 -8.25 15.12 16.47
CA ARG A 87 -8.58 16.54 16.33
C ARG A 87 -9.16 16.90 14.96
N ASP A 88 -9.00 16.03 13.97
CA ASP A 88 -9.45 16.23 12.60
C ASP A 88 -10.69 15.36 12.27
N GLU A 89 -11.75 15.47 13.07
CA GLU A 89 -13.00 14.71 12.88
C GLU A 89 -13.67 14.94 11.50
N ASN A 90 -13.23 15.97 10.75
CA ASN A 90 -13.78 16.35 9.44
C ASN A 90 -12.92 15.95 8.22
N LEU A 91 -11.77 15.27 8.40
CA LEU A 91 -10.92 14.89 7.27
C LEU A 91 -11.29 13.51 6.70
N ALA A 92 -11.73 13.48 5.44
CA ALA A 92 -11.91 12.24 4.69
C ALA A 92 -10.56 11.74 4.16
N PHE A 93 -10.10 10.59 4.64
CA PHE A 93 -8.87 9.96 4.13
C PHE A 93 -9.17 9.09 2.91
N PRO A 94 -8.40 9.21 1.81
CA PRO A 94 -8.54 8.32 0.66
C PRO A 94 -8.33 6.87 1.07
N SER A 95 -9.08 5.96 0.46
CA SER A 95 -8.96 4.52 0.70
C SER A 95 -8.89 3.77 -0.61
N PHE A 96 -7.99 2.80 -0.68
CA PHE A 96 -7.88 1.85 -1.77
C PHE A 96 -8.85 0.69 -1.51
N LYS A 97 -9.62 0.30 -2.53
CA LYS A 97 -10.47 -0.90 -2.44
C LYS A 97 -9.57 -2.12 -2.45
N LEU A 98 -9.76 -3.00 -1.47
CA LEU A 98 -9.19 -4.33 -1.45
C LEU A 98 -10.30 -5.34 -1.68
N ASN A 99 -9.95 -6.51 -2.19
CA ASN A 99 -10.85 -7.65 -2.21
C ASN A 99 -10.05 -8.92 -2.08
N THR A 100 -9.45 -9.09 -0.92
CA THR A 100 -8.59 -10.25 -0.63
C THR A 100 -8.97 -10.92 0.67
N TYR A 101 -8.64 -12.20 0.76
CA TYR A 101 -8.87 -12.99 1.96
C TYR A 101 -7.62 -13.00 2.84
N GLY A 102 -7.85 -13.25 4.11
CA GLY A 102 -6.79 -13.37 5.08
C GLY A 102 -7.32 -13.93 6.39
N THR A 103 -6.47 -13.88 7.39
CA THR A 103 -6.79 -14.34 8.73
C THR A 103 -6.44 -13.31 9.79
N LEU A 104 -7.23 -13.31 10.86
CA LEU A 104 -6.87 -12.73 12.16
C LEU A 104 -6.56 -13.89 13.11
N ILE A 105 -5.47 -13.77 13.85
CA ILE A 105 -4.94 -14.80 14.74
C ILE A 105 -4.81 -14.20 16.15
N ASP A 106 -5.41 -14.86 17.12
CA ASP A 106 -5.37 -14.55 18.56
C ASP A 106 -5.08 -15.83 19.34
N ASP A 107 -3.82 -16.02 19.74
CA ASP A 107 -3.23 -17.17 20.42
C ASP A 107 -3.60 -18.56 19.85
N PHE A 108 -4.83 -19.00 20.08
CA PHE A 108 -5.35 -20.32 19.70
C PHE A 108 -6.51 -20.27 18.72
N ARG A 109 -6.94 -19.07 18.30
CA ARG A 109 -8.08 -18.87 17.40
C ARG A 109 -7.64 -18.18 16.11
N THR A 110 -7.95 -18.82 14.99
CA THR A 110 -7.79 -18.25 13.65
C THR A 110 -9.16 -17.96 13.07
N MET A 111 -9.36 -16.74 12.60
CA MET A 111 -10.62 -16.27 12.01
C MET A 111 -10.37 -15.86 10.57
N ALA A 112 -11.10 -16.47 9.63
CA ALA A 112 -11.05 -16.07 8.24
C ALA A 112 -11.83 -14.76 8.04
N VAL A 113 -11.21 -13.80 7.38
CA VAL A 113 -11.80 -12.49 7.11
C VAL A 113 -11.58 -12.09 5.65
N ARG A 114 -12.43 -11.18 5.16
CA ARG A 114 -12.24 -10.56 3.85
C ARG A 114 -11.83 -9.11 4.03
N PHE A 115 -10.62 -8.76 3.62
CA PHE A 115 -10.13 -7.38 3.60
C PHE A 115 -10.74 -6.64 2.40
N CYS A 116 -11.48 -5.57 2.71
CA CYS A 116 -12.28 -4.83 1.72
C CYS A 116 -11.74 -3.44 1.42
N ARG A 117 -10.93 -2.84 2.32
CA ARG A 117 -10.29 -1.53 2.10
C ARG A 117 -8.96 -1.40 2.84
N ILE A 118 -8.13 -0.50 2.37
CA ILE A 118 -6.95 0.01 3.08
C ILE A 118 -6.80 1.52 2.89
N SER A 119 -6.36 2.23 3.91
CA SER A 119 -5.98 3.65 3.87
C SER A 119 -4.73 3.89 4.71
N ARG A 120 -4.28 5.16 4.81
CA ARG A 120 -3.23 5.56 5.76
C ARG A 120 -3.58 5.35 7.24
N LEU A 121 -4.85 5.03 7.55
CA LEU A 121 -5.30 4.73 8.92
C LEU A 121 -5.22 3.23 9.21
N GLY A 122 -5.46 2.39 8.19
CA GLY A 122 -5.31 0.95 8.29
C GLY A 122 -6.29 0.20 7.40
N PHE A 123 -6.77 -0.94 7.88
CA PHE A 123 -7.53 -1.91 7.12
C PHE A 123 -9.02 -1.90 7.49
N GLY A 124 -9.87 -2.09 6.48
CA GLY A 124 -11.25 -2.50 6.66
C GLY A 124 -11.41 -3.97 6.29
N PHE A 125 -12.08 -4.75 7.13
CA PHE A 125 -12.38 -6.16 6.84
C PHE A 125 -13.78 -6.56 7.29
N GLU A 126 -14.27 -7.68 6.77
CA GLU A 126 -15.60 -8.21 7.04
C GLU A 126 -15.54 -9.67 7.51
N ILE A 127 -16.45 -10.03 8.42
CA ILE A 127 -16.66 -11.37 8.97
C ILE A 127 -18.15 -11.59 9.26
N ASN A 128 -18.58 -12.85 9.36
CA ASN A 128 -19.99 -13.21 9.53
C ASN A 128 -20.42 -13.36 11.01
N ASP A 129 -19.52 -13.14 11.97
CA ASP A 129 -19.80 -13.35 13.39
C ASP A 129 -19.15 -12.28 14.31
N PHE A 130 -19.59 -12.24 15.57
CA PHE A 130 -19.11 -11.31 16.60
C PHE A 130 -17.85 -11.82 17.32
N SER A 131 -16.99 -12.56 16.61
CA SER A 131 -15.81 -13.19 17.21
C SER A 131 -14.64 -12.25 17.48
N VAL A 132 -14.67 -11.05 16.90
CA VAL A 132 -13.58 -10.07 16.92
C VAL A 132 -13.75 -9.13 18.12
N LYS A 133 -12.69 -9.03 18.93
CA LYS A 133 -12.63 -8.16 20.11
C LYS A 133 -12.19 -6.76 19.71
N MET A 134 -12.87 -5.75 20.24
CA MET A 134 -12.50 -4.34 20.09
C MET A 134 -11.24 -4.01 20.91
N ASN A 135 -10.43 -3.09 20.41
CA ASN A 135 -9.15 -2.65 20.99
C ASN A 135 -8.14 -3.77 21.25
N HIS A 136 -8.29 -4.90 20.57
CA HIS A 136 -7.40 -6.05 20.67
C HIS A 136 -6.43 -6.08 19.49
N VAL A 137 -5.19 -6.50 19.75
CA VAL A 137 -4.16 -6.65 18.73
C VAL A 137 -4.23 -8.07 18.18
N TYR A 138 -4.32 -8.19 16.86
CA TYR A 138 -4.31 -9.46 16.14
C TYR A 138 -3.06 -9.58 15.28
N ASP A 139 -2.45 -10.76 15.30
CA ASP A 139 -1.55 -11.16 14.21
C ASP A 139 -2.40 -11.44 12.97
N THR A 140 -1.97 -10.96 11.81
CA THR A 140 -2.74 -11.12 10.58
C THR A 140 -1.91 -11.74 9.48
N MET A 141 -2.58 -12.44 8.57
CA MET A 141 -2.03 -12.85 7.30
C MET A 141 -2.97 -12.35 6.22
N ILE A 142 -2.47 -11.56 5.27
CA ILE A 142 -3.25 -11.07 4.14
C ILE A 142 -2.65 -11.65 2.87
N MET A 143 -3.50 -12.24 2.04
CA MET A 143 -3.10 -12.80 0.75
C MET A 143 -2.94 -11.66 -0.27
N CYS A 144 -1.80 -11.61 -0.95
CA CYS A 144 -1.47 -10.64 -2.00
C CYS A 144 -1.01 -11.42 -3.24
N ASP A 145 -1.97 -11.97 -3.98
CA ASP A 145 -1.74 -12.89 -5.11
C ASP A 145 -0.93 -14.13 -4.66
N GLU A 146 0.25 -14.37 -5.23
CA GLU A 146 1.15 -15.48 -4.89
C GLU A 146 1.98 -15.23 -3.61
N GLU A 147 1.82 -14.06 -2.99
CA GLU A 147 2.57 -13.64 -1.81
C GLU A 147 1.64 -13.44 -0.61
N THR A 148 2.23 -13.39 0.59
CA THR A 148 1.53 -13.02 1.82
C THR A 148 2.27 -11.92 2.54
N ILE A 149 1.52 -11.13 3.30
CA ILE A 149 2.02 -10.12 4.24
C ILE A 149 1.50 -10.39 5.64
N HIS A 150 2.28 -9.99 6.66
CA HIS A 150 1.95 -10.29 8.05
C HIS A 150 1.96 -9.06 8.97
N PRO A 151 1.03 -8.09 8.77
CA PRO A 151 0.89 -7.00 9.72
C PRO A 151 0.26 -7.47 11.04
N LYS A 152 0.50 -6.71 12.11
CA LYS A 152 -0.34 -6.72 13.31
C LYS A 152 -1.33 -5.57 13.23
N VAL A 153 -2.58 -5.81 13.60
CA VAL A 153 -3.63 -4.80 13.53
C VAL A 153 -4.39 -4.65 14.84
N VAL A 154 -4.83 -3.44 15.16
CA VAL A 154 -5.71 -3.17 16.33
C VAL A 154 -7.09 -2.83 15.85
N VAL A 155 -8.10 -3.59 16.29
CA VAL A 155 -9.49 -3.33 15.89
C VAL A 155 -10.05 -2.14 16.67
N ARG A 156 -10.52 -1.10 15.98
CA ARG A 156 -11.01 0.14 16.62
C ARG A 156 -12.49 0.41 16.41
N TYR A 157 -13.04 -0.10 15.31
CA TYR A 157 -14.40 0.20 14.91
C TYR A 157 -15.12 -1.06 14.41
N ALA A 158 -16.43 -1.13 14.63
CA ALA A 158 -17.30 -2.17 14.11
C ALA A 158 -18.62 -1.56 13.63
N HIS A 159 -19.10 -2.02 12.48
CA HIS A 159 -20.39 -1.64 11.91
C HIS A 159 -21.14 -2.89 11.49
N ILE A 160 -22.28 -3.14 12.12
CA ILE A 160 -23.12 -4.30 11.86
C ILE A 160 -23.90 -4.03 10.56
N GLN A 161 -23.81 -4.97 9.62
CA GLN A 161 -24.60 -5.00 8.39
C GLN A 161 -25.57 -6.20 8.46
N GLU A 162 -26.52 -6.30 7.53
CA GLU A 162 -27.55 -7.35 7.58
C GLU A 162 -26.99 -8.79 7.61
N LYS A 163 -25.84 -9.03 6.94
CA LYS A 163 -25.26 -10.38 6.79
C LYS A 163 -23.83 -10.51 7.31
N THR A 164 -23.16 -9.40 7.54
CA THR A 164 -21.74 -9.34 7.90
C THR A 164 -21.51 -8.22 8.90
N ILE A 165 -20.38 -8.25 9.59
CA ILE A 165 -19.92 -7.15 10.42
C ILE A 165 -18.65 -6.63 9.78
N ARG A 166 -18.62 -5.32 9.55
CA ARG A 166 -17.47 -4.63 9.00
C ARG A 166 -16.67 -3.99 10.11
N TYR A 167 -15.41 -4.37 10.23
CA TYR A 167 -14.48 -3.83 11.20
C TYR A 167 -13.49 -2.88 10.54
N GLY A 168 -13.09 -1.85 11.28
CA GLY A 168 -11.96 -0.98 10.98
C GLY A 168 -10.83 -1.24 11.95
N ALA A 169 -9.63 -1.50 11.44
CA ALA A 169 -8.46 -1.78 12.23
C ALA A 169 -7.26 -0.92 11.80
N GLU A 170 -6.49 -0.47 12.79
CA GLU A 170 -5.27 0.29 12.59
C GLU A 170 -4.07 -0.63 12.40
N ILE A 171 -3.05 -0.18 11.66
CA ILE A 171 -1.80 -0.93 11.50
C ILE A 171 -0.96 -0.71 12.76
N TYR A 172 -0.91 -1.72 13.64
CA TYR A 172 -0.07 -1.71 14.83
C TYR A 172 1.41 -1.84 14.46
N SER A 173 1.73 -2.80 13.59
CA SER A 173 3.09 -2.98 13.08
C SER A 173 3.08 -3.69 11.73
N ILE A 174 4.02 -3.35 10.85
CA ILE A 174 4.24 -4.03 9.58
C ILE A 174 5.73 -3.95 9.21
N SER A 175 6.30 -5.03 8.68
CA SER A 175 7.69 -5.01 8.22
C SER A 175 7.84 -4.16 6.96
N ALA A 176 9.02 -3.56 6.74
CA ALA A 176 9.27 -2.77 5.52
C ALA A 176 9.11 -3.61 4.23
N LYS A 177 9.48 -4.90 4.29
CA LYS A 177 9.30 -5.86 3.19
C LYS A 177 7.83 -6.06 2.87
N ASP A 178 7.02 -6.36 3.87
CA ASP A 178 5.58 -6.58 3.70
C ASP A 178 4.85 -5.31 3.29
N LEU A 179 5.28 -4.16 3.83
CA LEU A 179 4.74 -2.88 3.43
C LEU A 179 5.01 -2.60 1.95
N ASN A 180 6.21 -2.92 1.44
CA ASN A 180 6.49 -2.75 0.02
C ASN A 180 5.65 -3.70 -0.85
N LYS A 181 5.50 -4.97 -0.45
CA LYS A 181 4.60 -5.93 -1.12
C LYS A 181 3.17 -5.43 -1.18
N LEU A 182 2.66 -4.92 -0.06
CA LEU A 182 1.31 -4.37 0.05
C LEU A 182 1.10 -3.19 -0.90
N ARG A 183 2.04 -2.24 -0.92
CA ARG A 183 1.96 -1.08 -1.82
C ARG A 183 1.99 -1.54 -3.28
N PHE A 184 2.89 -2.47 -3.63
CA PHE A 184 2.93 -3.04 -4.97
C PHE A 184 1.60 -3.71 -5.35
N TYR A 185 1.05 -4.55 -4.46
CA TYR A 185 -0.23 -5.23 -4.65
C TYR A 185 -1.40 -4.25 -4.85
N ILE A 186 -1.48 -3.18 -4.07
CA ILE A 186 -2.53 -2.16 -4.22
C ILE A 186 -2.46 -1.53 -5.61
N VAL A 187 -1.27 -1.13 -6.04
CA VAL A 187 -1.06 -0.55 -7.38
C VAL A 187 -1.49 -1.54 -8.45
N THR A 188 -1.00 -2.78 -8.44
CA THR A 188 -1.34 -3.77 -9.47
C THR A 188 -2.83 -4.06 -9.56
N GLN A 189 -3.53 -4.16 -8.42
CA GLN A 189 -4.97 -4.38 -8.39
C GLN A 189 -5.76 -3.20 -9.00
N GLN A 190 -5.28 -1.97 -8.85
CA GLN A 190 -5.90 -0.81 -9.52
C GLN A 190 -5.75 -0.86 -11.05
N PHE A 191 -4.70 -1.50 -11.57
CA PHE A 191 -4.52 -1.68 -13.02
C PHE A 191 -5.34 -2.83 -13.58
N MET A 192 -5.43 -3.94 -12.86
CA MET A 192 -6.25 -5.09 -13.31
C MET A 192 -7.75 -4.79 -13.30
N ALA A 193 -8.18 -3.79 -12.55
CA ALA A 193 -9.59 -3.38 -12.46
C ALA A 193 -10.04 -2.42 -13.58
N GLN A 194 -9.14 -2.01 -14.49
CA GLN A 194 -9.44 -1.22 -15.69
C GLN A 194 -9.64 -2.14 -16.90
#